data_AF-A0A7C6FMN4-F1
#
_entry.id   AF-A0A7C6FMN4-F1
#
_cell.length_a   1.000
_cell.length_b   1.000
_cell.length_c   1.000
_cell.angle_alpha   90.00
_cell.angle_beta   90.00
_cell.angle_gamma   90.00
#
_symmetry.space_group_name_H-M   'P 1'
#
loop_
_entity.id
_entity.type
_entity.pdbx_description
1 polymer ?
#
loop_
_entity_poly.entity_id
_entity_poly.type
_entity_poly.pdbx_seq_one_letter_code
_entity_poly.pdbx_strand_id
1 'polypeptide(L)' 'MIHKFAEITGVTVEELKSRKRTPEIADARAMYYKLRREKSKWGLKRIGEDVNRKHSTVYVGIERMT' A
#
# COMPACT_ATOMS: atom_id res chain seq x y z
N MET A 1 9.96 -2.61 -6.30
CA MET A 1 8.66 -3.32 -6.13
C MET A 1 7.46 -2.38 -6.23
N ILE A 2 7.46 -1.19 -5.62
CA ILE A 2 6.36 -0.22 -5.79
C ILE A 2 6.09 0.16 -7.26
N HIS A 3 7.15 0.39 -8.06
CA HIS A 3 7.02 0.69 -9.49
C HIS A 3 6.37 -0.46 -10.29
N LYS A 4 6.80 -1.71 -10.04
CA LYS A 4 6.20 -2.88 -10.69
C LYS A 4 4.74 -3.11 -10.25
N PHE A 5 4.41 -2.81 -9.00
CA PHE A 5 3.03 -2.86 -8.52
C PHE A 5 2.15 -1.81 -9.20
N ALA A 6 2.66 -0.58 -9.32
CA ALA A 6 2.00 0.51 -10.05
C ALA A 6 1.72 0.13 -11.52
N GLU A 7 2.70 -0.46 -12.21
CA GLU A 7 2.55 -0.96 -13.58
C GLU A 7 1.45 -2.02 -13.71
N ILE A 8 1.41 -3.00 -12.80
CA ILE A 8 0.41 -4.08 -12.83
C ILE A 8 -1.00 -3.58 -12.50
N THR A 9 -1.13 -2.61 -11.60
CA THR A 9 -2.44 -2.13 -11.13
C THR A 9 -2.98 -0.93 -11.90
N GLY A 10 -2.18 -0.30 -12.75
CA GLY A 10 -2.54 0.93 -13.46
C GLY A 10 -2.58 2.18 -12.57
N VAL A 11 -2.26 2.06 -11.26
CA VAL A 11 -2.21 3.20 -10.33
C VAL A 11 -0.78 3.73 -10.27
N THR A 12 -0.60 5.05 -10.32
CA THR A 12 0.75 5.65 -10.27
C THR A 12 1.40 5.52 -8.89
N VAL A 13 2.73 5.58 -8.83
CA VAL A 13 3.47 5.58 -7.55
C VAL A 13 3.10 6.81 -6.72
N GLU A 14 2.88 7.93 -7.38
CA GLU A 14 2.44 9.20 -6.82
C GLU A 14 1.07 9.05 -6.16
N GLU A 15 0.12 8.37 -6.80
CA GLU A 15 -1.21 8.10 -6.24
C GLU A 15 -1.15 7.17 -5.02
N LEU A 16 -0.31 6.14 -5.07
CA LEU A 16 -0.08 5.24 -3.92
C LEU A 16 0.47 6.03 -2.71
N LYS A 17 1.36 7.00 -2.94
CA LYS A 17 1.92 7.89 -1.90
C LYS A 17 1.02 9.07 -1.54
N SER A 18 0.08 9.43 -2.40
CA SER A 18 -0.82 10.59 -2.22
C SER A 18 -1.78 10.39 -1.05
N ARG A 19 -2.46 11.45 -0.62
CA ARG A 19 -3.58 11.38 0.36
C ARG A 19 -4.94 11.06 -0.28
N LYS A 20 -5.01 10.89 -1.61
CA LYS A 20 -6.23 10.58 -2.35
C LYS A 20 -6.79 9.23 -1.92
N ARG A 21 -8.12 9.16 -1.80
CA ARG A 21 -8.87 7.99 -1.28
C ARG A 21 -10.05 7.62 -2.20
N THR A 22 -9.89 7.77 -3.51
CA THR A 22 -10.84 7.10 -4.41
C THR A 22 -10.76 5.60 -4.17
N PRO A 23 -11.87 4.84 -4.33
CA PRO A 23 -11.90 3.42 -4.02
C PRO A 23 -10.73 2.65 -4.64
N GLU A 24 -10.42 2.91 -5.90
CA GLU A 24 -9.37 2.24 -6.67
C GLU A 24 -7.98 2.45 -6.04
N ILE A 25 -7.68 3.68 -5.62
CA ILE A 25 -6.39 4.01 -5.01
C ILE A 25 -6.33 3.48 -3.57
N ALA A 26 -7.45 3.50 -2.84
CA ALA A 26 -7.51 2.95 -1.49
C ALA A 26 -7.25 1.43 -1.50
N ASP A 27 -7.90 0.71 -2.41
CA ASP A 27 -7.80 -0.74 -2.55
C ASP A 27 -6.43 -1.15 -3.10
N ALA A 28 -5.92 -0.46 -4.13
CA ALA A 28 -4.57 -0.71 -4.62
C ALA A 28 -3.52 -0.52 -3.52
N ARG A 29 -3.69 0.51 -2.67
CA ARG A 29 -2.77 0.74 -1.55
C ARG A 29 -2.88 -0.36 -0.48
N ALA A 30 -4.09 -0.82 -0.16
CA ALA A 30 -4.29 -1.94 0.75
C ALA A 30 -3.63 -3.22 0.20
N MET A 31 -3.81 -3.50 -1.10
CA MET A 31 -3.19 -4.64 -1.77
C MET A 31 -1.68 -4.56 -1.74
N TYR A 32 -1.12 -3.36 -1.93
CA TYR A 32 0.31 -3.12 -1.79
C TYR A 32 0.82 -3.43 -0.38
N TYR A 33 0.07 -3.07 0.67
CA TYR A 33 0.43 -3.38 2.05
C TYR A 33 0.51 -4.88 2.28
N LYS A 34 -0.51 -5.62 1.86
CA LYS A 34 -0.59 -7.08 2.01
C LYS A 34 0.55 -7.76 1.26
N LEU A 35 0.76 -7.38 -0.01
CA LEU A 35 1.86 -7.89 -0.81
C LEU A 35 3.23 -7.65 -0.16
N ARG A 36 3.47 -6.43 0.36
CA ARG A 36 4.72 -6.13 1.07
C ARG A 36 4.85 -6.94 2.35
N ARG A 37 3.77 -7.14 3.09
CA ARG A 37 3.78 -7.93 4.32
C ARG A 37 4.12 -9.40 4.06
N GLU A 38 3.67 -9.95 2.94
CA GLU A 38 3.89 -11.35 2.55
C GLU A 38 5.24 -11.59 1.87
N LYS A 39 5.69 -10.65 1.02
CA LYS A 39 6.88 -10.83 0.17
C LYS A 39 8.16 -10.21 0.73
N SER A 40 8.07 -9.48 1.85
CA SER A 40 9.24 -8.84 2.47
C SER A 40 9.26 -9.03 3.97
N LYS A 41 10.44 -8.86 4.58
CA LYS A 41 10.60 -8.85 6.04
C LYS A 41 10.25 -7.49 6.68
N TRP A 42 9.56 -6.61 5.96
CA TRP A 42 9.26 -5.26 6.45
C TRP A 42 8.20 -5.27 7.53
N GLY A 43 8.45 -4.51 8.61
CA GLY A 43 7.43 -4.18 9.59
C GLY A 43 6.43 -3.16 9.05
N LEU A 44 5.27 -3.05 9.71
CA LEU A 44 4.17 -2.15 9.30
C LEU A 44 4.62 -0.68 9.19
N LYS A 45 5.51 -0.23 10.07
CA LYS A 45 6.10 1.12 10.03
C LYS A 45 6.85 1.36 8.72
N ARG A 46 7.70 0.42 8.31
CA ARG A 46 8.49 0.54 7.08
C ARG A 46 7.61 0.53 5.82
N ILE A 47 6.57 -0.30 5.80
CA ILE A 47 5.58 -0.31 4.71
C ILE A 47 4.87 1.05 4.63
N GLY A 48 4.51 1.62 5.77
CA GLY A 48 3.90 2.94 5.85
C GLY A 48 4.81 4.05 5.35
N GLU A 49 6.09 4.05 5.74
CA GLU A 49 7.09 5.02 5.25
C GLU A 49 7.20 5.01 3.71
N ASP A 50 7.21 3.82 3.11
CA ASP A 50 7.35 3.64 1.66
C ASP A 50 6.20 4.27 0.85
N VAL A 51 5.02 4.40 1.47
CA VAL A 51 3.80 4.96 0.87
C VAL A 51 3.26 6.20 1.59
N ASN A 52 4.08 6.86 2.41
CA ASN A 52 3.72 8.05 3.18
C ASN A 52 2.44 7.87 4.05
N ARG A 53 2.46 6.83 4.90
CA ARG A 53 1.37 6.42 5.78
C ARG A 53 1.84 5.99 7.16
N LYS A 54 0.94 6.12 8.15
CA LYS A 54 1.15 5.60 9.50
C LYS A 54 1.00 4.08 9.50
N HIS A 55 1.76 3.40 10.35
CA HIS A 55 1.69 1.95 10.52
C HIS A 55 0.27 1.45 10.84
N SER A 56 -0.52 2.24 11.59
CA SER A 56 -1.91 1.90 11.90
C SER A 56 -2.82 1.89 10.68
N THR A 57 -2.57 2.78 9.71
CA THR A 57 -3.28 2.76 8.42
C THR A 57 -2.91 1.52 7.60
N VAL A 58 -1.65 1.07 7.68
CA VAL A 58 -1.20 -0.16 7.03
C VAL A 58 -1.93 -1.36 7.63
N TYR A 59 -1.96 -1.46 8.96
CA TYR A 59 -2.68 -2.52 9.69
C TYR A 59 -4.15 -2.62 9.26
N VAL A 60 -4.89 -1.51 9.37
CA VAL A 60 -6.31 -1.47 8.99
C VAL A 60 -6.53 -1.82 7.51
N GLY A 61 -5.62 -1.39 6.63
CA GLY A 61 -5.70 -1.72 5.21
C GLY A 61 -5.51 -3.22 4.95
N ILE A 62 -4.62 -3.89 5.69
CA ILE A 62 -4.41 -5.35 5.57
C ILE A 62 -5.62 -6.11 6.11
N GLU A 63 -6.15 -5.73 7.28
CA GLU A 63 -7.29 -6.44 7.90
C GLU A 63 -8.57 -6.39 7.05
N ARG A 64 -8.79 -5.30 6.32
CA ARG A 64 -9.95 -5.17 5.42
C ARG A 64 -9.87 -6.04 4.16
N MET A 65 -8.71 -6.66 3.89
CA MET A 65 -8.50 -7.56 2.74
C MET A 65 -8.54 -9.04 3.12
N THR A 66 -8.98 -9.34 4.34
CA THR A 66 -9.24 -10.69 4.87
C THR A 66 -10.73 -10.89 4.94
#